data_AF-A0A6F9B5P1-F1
#
_entry.id   AF-A0A6F9B5P1-F1
#
_cell.length_a   1.000
_cell.length_b   1.000
_cell.length_c   1.000
_cell.angle_alpha   90.00
_cell.angle_beta   90.00
_cell.angle_gamma   90.00
#
_symmetry.space_group_name_H-M   'P 1'
#
loop_
_entity.id
_entity.type
_entity.pdbx_description
1 polymer ?
#
loop_
_entity_poly.entity_id
_entity_poly.type
_entity_poly.pdbx_seq_one_letter_code
_entity_poly.pdbx_strand_id
1 'polypeptide(L)'
;MFRPKQCREEDANLCWCVNKAGVPVSDKTHDPLKCEWLVTVHVIDIQFAFKVAFTPVAKTMDEIRRQLVLKLDREYTLDKTQILDITVRELYQVVSIRLTDNRTDKEPVDIATVAYYIERDLKSNTFGFEVDGWRLEVVRDSVKVLFFHYDHPHMDMMTINPGVAALIIALAIIIGVSVSAVVRRKALLERRRFQFEVIEVQGQDNHMEQQEATMTYYVM
;
A
#
# COMPACT_ATOMS: atom_id res chain seq x y z
N MET A 1 -1.52 -5.68 24.86
CA MET A 1 -0.99 -5.37 23.51
C MET A 1 0.41 -5.95 23.40
N PHE A 2 0.74 -6.62 22.29
CA PHE A 2 2.03 -7.28 22.11
C PHE A 2 3.17 -6.28 21.84
N ARG A 3 4.41 -6.67 22.14
CA ARG A 3 5.59 -5.93 21.64
C ARG A 3 5.85 -6.33 20.18
N PRO A 4 6.18 -5.39 19.26
CA PRO A 4 6.43 -5.71 17.86
C PRO A 4 7.48 -6.78 17.63
N LYS A 5 8.55 -6.78 18.44
CA LYS A 5 9.61 -7.79 18.45
C LYS A 5 9.38 -8.78 19.58
N GLN A 6 9.40 -10.06 19.25
CA GLN A 6 9.39 -11.18 20.20
C GLN A 6 10.69 -11.97 20.02
N CYS A 7 11.27 -12.45 21.11
CA CYS A 7 12.49 -13.26 21.09
C CYS A 7 12.29 -14.51 21.94
N ARG A 8 12.96 -15.60 21.59
CA ARG A 8 12.95 -16.82 22.39
C ARG A 8 13.74 -16.57 23.68
N GLU A 9 13.18 -16.98 24.82
CA GLU A 9 13.83 -16.79 26.14
C GLU A 9 15.14 -17.58 26.28
N GLU A 10 15.18 -18.80 25.75
CA GLU A 10 16.34 -19.71 25.83
C GLU A 10 17.48 -19.35 24.86
N ASP A 11 17.15 -18.68 23.75
CA ASP A 11 18.09 -18.20 22.73
C ASP A 11 17.76 -16.73 22.48
N ALA A 12 18.24 -15.85 23.35
CA ALA A 12 17.92 -14.43 23.37
C ALA A 12 18.23 -13.69 22.04
N ASN A 13 19.02 -14.32 21.17
CA ASN A 13 19.35 -13.77 19.85
C ASN A 13 18.33 -14.15 18.78
N LEU A 14 17.46 -15.14 18.96
CA LEU A 14 16.50 -15.56 17.95
C LEU A 14 15.17 -14.81 18.12
N CYS A 15 14.92 -13.86 17.24
CA CYS A 15 13.78 -12.95 17.31
C CYS A 15 12.92 -12.97 16.03
N TRP A 16 11.67 -12.53 16.14
CA TRP A 16 10.74 -12.36 15.02
C TRP A 16 9.82 -11.17 15.27
N CYS A 17 9.26 -10.60 14.20
CA CYS A 17 8.22 -9.58 14.28
C CYS A 17 6.85 -10.24 14.40
N VAL A 18 5.92 -9.60 15.11
CA VAL A 18 4.54 -10.05 15.26
C VAL A 18 3.53 -8.98 14.84
N ASN A 19 2.35 -9.43 14.42
CA ASN A 19 1.21 -8.56 14.19
C ASN A 19 0.49 -8.19 15.51
N LYS A 20 -0.55 -7.36 15.42
CA LYS A 20 -1.39 -6.97 16.58
C LYS A 20 -2.03 -8.15 17.32
N ALA A 21 -2.20 -9.31 16.66
CA ALA A 21 -2.69 -10.55 17.26
C ALA A 21 -1.56 -11.41 17.89
N GLY A 22 -0.30 -10.98 17.84
CA GLY A 22 0.84 -11.73 18.36
C GLY A 22 1.33 -12.86 17.45
N VAL A 23 0.81 -12.95 16.23
CA VAL A 23 1.19 -13.98 15.25
C VAL A 23 2.45 -13.54 14.51
N PRO A 24 3.44 -14.43 14.32
CA PRO A 24 4.67 -14.11 13.61
C PRO A 24 4.39 -13.72 12.15
N VAL A 25 5.01 -12.63 11.71
CA VAL A 25 4.94 -12.12 10.33
C VAL A 25 6.30 -12.10 9.63
N SER A 26 7.36 -12.50 10.33
CA SER A 26 8.70 -12.62 9.80
C SER A 26 9.30 -13.98 10.14
N ASP A 27 10.30 -14.39 9.38
CA ASP A 27 11.15 -15.51 9.78
C ASP A 27 11.87 -15.20 11.10
N LYS A 28 12.22 -16.27 11.80
CA LYS A 28 13.02 -16.20 13.03
C LYS A 28 14.48 -15.98 12.64
N THR A 29 15.04 -14.84 13.05
CA THR A 29 16.41 -14.46 12.68
C THR A 29 17.21 -13.98 13.88
N HIS A 30 18.53 -13.97 13.71
CA HIS A 30 19.44 -13.38 14.69
C HIS A 30 19.45 -11.86 14.55
N ASP A 31 19.70 -11.15 15.65
CA ASP A 31 19.84 -9.70 15.61
C ASP A 31 20.96 -9.24 14.64
N PRO A 32 20.80 -8.08 13.97
CA PRO A 32 19.75 -7.07 14.17
C PRO A 32 18.47 -7.31 13.36
N LEU A 33 17.33 -7.49 14.05
CA LEU A 33 15.99 -7.48 13.46
C LEU A 33 15.23 -6.21 13.89
N LYS A 34 14.77 -5.40 12.92
CA LYS A 34 13.98 -4.19 13.19
C LYS A 34 12.48 -4.49 13.08
N CYS A 35 11.75 -4.31 14.18
CA CYS A 35 10.29 -4.34 14.23
C CYS A 35 9.80 -3.02 14.86
N GLU A 36 9.61 -1.98 14.06
CA GLU A 36 9.32 -0.62 14.55
C GLU A 36 7.85 -0.45 14.97
N TRP A 37 6.93 -1.19 14.35
CA TRP A 37 5.49 -1.16 14.64
C TRP A 37 4.89 -2.56 14.59
N LEU A 38 3.73 -2.73 15.25
CA LEU A 38 2.92 -3.94 15.07
C LEU A 38 2.26 -3.91 13.70
N VAL A 39 2.41 -5.00 12.95
CA VAL A 39 1.68 -5.19 11.70
C VAL A 39 0.18 -5.26 12.00
N THR A 40 -0.62 -4.46 11.30
CA THR A 40 -2.08 -4.47 11.47
C THR A 40 -2.67 -5.71 10.80
N VAL A 41 -3.54 -6.41 11.51
CA VAL A 41 -4.36 -7.47 10.93
C VAL A 41 -5.59 -6.81 10.34
N HIS A 42 -5.83 -7.02 9.05
CA HIS A 42 -6.97 -6.41 8.37
C HIS A 42 -8.14 -7.38 8.28
N VAL A 43 -7.84 -8.66 8.01
CA VAL A 43 -8.85 -9.70 7.88
C VAL A 43 -8.43 -10.92 8.68
N ILE A 44 -9.38 -11.54 9.37
CA ILE A 44 -9.20 -12.85 10.01
C ILE A 44 -10.23 -13.81 9.41
N ASP A 45 -9.80 -14.97 8.96
CA ASP A 45 -10.68 -16.03 8.46
C ASP A 45 -10.65 -17.23 9.41
N ILE A 46 -11.79 -17.50 10.04
CA ILE A 46 -11.98 -18.62 10.95
C ILE A 46 -12.72 -19.72 10.18
N GLN A 47 -12.03 -20.82 9.94
CA GLN A 47 -12.55 -21.97 9.20
C GLN A 47 -12.75 -23.16 10.12
N PHE A 48 -13.88 -23.84 10.02
CA PHE A 48 -14.16 -25.08 10.74
C PHE A 48 -15.22 -25.91 10.02
N ALA A 49 -15.31 -27.19 10.35
CA ALA A 49 -16.32 -28.09 9.82
C ALA A 49 -17.23 -28.61 10.95
N PHE A 50 -18.49 -28.85 10.61
CA PHE A 50 -19.39 -29.59 11.50
C PHE A 50 -19.14 -31.10 11.38
N LYS A 51 -19.44 -31.85 12.44
CA LYS A 51 -19.48 -33.30 12.39
C LYS A 51 -20.55 -33.71 11.38
N VAL A 52 -20.20 -34.70 10.56
CA VAL A 52 -21.01 -35.21 9.44
C VAL A 52 -22.28 -35.86 9.99
N ALA A 53 -23.29 -35.05 10.31
CA ALA A 53 -24.59 -35.52 10.76
C ALA A 53 -25.66 -35.37 9.67
N PHE A 54 -25.48 -34.47 8.70
CA PHE A 54 -26.37 -34.31 7.55
C PHE A 54 -25.68 -33.56 6.40
N THR A 55 -26.14 -33.78 5.17
CA THR A 55 -25.81 -32.93 4.02
C THR A 55 -26.76 -31.73 4.06
N PRO A 56 -26.27 -30.49 4.26
CA PRO A 56 -27.16 -29.34 4.35
C PRO A 56 -27.85 -29.08 3.00
N VAL A 57 -29.16 -28.85 3.02
CA VAL A 57 -29.88 -28.24 1.88
C VAL A 57 -29.72 -26.72 1.92
N ALA A 58 -29.88 -26.02 0.79
CA ALA A 58 -29.70 -24.56 0.71
C ALA A 58 -30.46 -23.78 1.81
N LYS A 59 -31.70 -24.18 2.13
CA LYS A 59 -32.50 -23.58 3.21
C LYS A 59 -31.81 -23.68 4.59
N THR A 60 -31.21 -24.83 4.88
CA THR A 60 -30.48 -25.08 6.13
C THR A 60 -29.19 -24.25 6.18
N MET A 61 -28.56 -23.99 5.03
CA MET A 61 -27.35 -23.19 4.94
C MET A 61 -27.60 -21.71 5.29
N ASP A 62 -28.71 -21.16 4.81
CA ASP A 62 -29.10 -19.78 5.16
C ASP A 62 -29.47 -19.65 6.63
N GLU A 63 -30.11 -20.67 7.20
CA GLU A 63 -30.38 -20.71 8.64
C GLU A 63 -29.09 -20.82 9.46
N ILE A 64 -28.13 -21.65 9.05
CA ILE A 64 -26.80 -21.73 9.66
C ILE A 64 -26.13 -20.36 9.65
N ARG A 65 -26.10 -19.67 8.50
CA ARG A 65 -25.53 -18.31 8.39
C ARG A 65 -26.22 -17.34 9.34
N ARG A 66 -27.55 -17.35 9.38
CA ARG A 66 -28.35 -16.46 10.22
C ARG A 66 -28.07 -16.69 11.71
N GLN A 67 -28.02 -17.93 12.15
CA GLN A 67 -27.72 -18.30 13.53
C GLN A 67 -26.29 -17.91 13.92
N LEU A 68 -25.32 -18.11 13.01
CA LEU A 68 -23.95 -17.65 13.22
C LEU A 68 -23.88 -16.14 13.42
N VAL A 69 -24.54 -15.34 12.57
CA VAL A 69 -24.58 -13.87 12.74
C VAL A 69 -25.15 -13.49 14.11
N LEU A 70 -26.27 -14.11 14.51
CA LEU A 70 -26.89 -13.84 15.81
C LEU A 70 -26.00 -14.24 16.99
N LYS A 71 -25.29 -15.36 16.88
CA LYS A 71 -24.35 -15.82 17.90
C LYS A 71 -23.15 -14.89 18.02
N LEU A 72 -22.56 -14.47 16.90
CA LEU A 72 -21.45 -13.53 16.84
C LEU A 72 -21.80 -12.17 17.47
N ASP A 73 -22.99 -11.65 17.13
CA ASP A 73 -23.52 -10.40 17.67
C ASP A 73 -23.77 -10.48 19.20
N ARG A 74 -24.41 -11.57 19.66
CA ARG A 74 -24.86 -11.69 21.06
C ARG A 74 -23.77 -12.14 22.03
N GLU A 75 -22.99 -13.15 21.65
CA GLU A 75 -22.03 -13.79 22.56
C GLU A 75 -20.65 -13.14 22.49
N TYR A 76 -20.28 -12.60 21.33
CA TYR A 76 -18.96 -11.99 21.12
C TYR A 76 -19.01 -10.47 20.95
N THR A 77 -20.21 -9.88 21.05
CA THR A 77 -20.43 -8.42 20.92
C THR A 77 -19.81 -7.86 19.65
N LEU A 78 -19.78 -8.68 18.59
CA LEU A 78 -19.16 -8.33 17.33
C LEU A 78 -20.15 -7.49 16.50
N ASP A 79 -19.74 -6.28 16.12
CA ASP A 79 -20.56 -5.43 15.27
C ASP A 79 -20.73 -6.08 13.89
N LYS A 80 -21.93 -6.03 13.32
CA LYS A 80 -22.22 -6.60 11.99
C LYS A 80 -21.31 -6.04 10.90
N THR A 81 -20.83 -4.81 11.04
CA THR A 81 -19.87 -4.18 10.12
C THR A 81 -18.48 -4.81 10.16
N GLN A 82 -18.15 -5.52 11.25
CA GLN A 82 -16.91 -6.28 11.39
C GLN A 82 -17.03 -7.71 10.83
N ILE A 83 -18.24 -8.17 10.49
CA ILE A 83 -18.46 -9.45 9.79
C ILE A 83 -18.39 -9.18 8.28
N LEU A 84 -17.25 -9.53 7.68
CA LEU A 84 -17.05 -9.36 6.23
C LEU A 84 -17.88 -10.37 5.43
N ASP A 85 -17.89 -11.62 5.87
CA ASP A 85 -18.59 -12.70 5.17
C ASP A 85 -18.74 -13.95 6.06
N ILE A 86 -19.81 -14.72 5.84
CA ILE A 86 -20.00 -16.07 6.38
C ILE A 86 -20.36 -17.01 5.25
N THR A 87 -19.37 -17.80 4.83
CA THR A 87 -19.54 -18.80 3.77
C THR A 87 -19.70 -20.18 4.40
N VAL A 88 -20.68 -20.96 3.94
CA VAL A 88 -20.81 -22.38 4.26
C VAL A 88 -20.70 -23.15 2.94
N ARG A 89 -19.71 -24.03 2.82
CA ARG A 89 -19.43 -24.80 1.59
C ARG A 89 -20.01 -26.20 1.70
N GLU A 90 -20.97 -26.50 0.84
CA GLU A 90 -21.76 -27.74 0.87
C GLU A 90 -20.91 -29.02 0.81
N LEU A 91 -19.98 -29.11 -0.16
CA LEU A 91 -19.21 -30.32 -0.43
C LEU A 91 -18.27 -30.74 0.72
N TYR A 92 -17.80 -29.78 1.51
CA TYR A 92 -16.81 -30.00 2.56
C TYR A 92 -17.34 -29.71 3.97
N GLN A 93 -18.60 -29.23 4.06
CA GLN A 93 -19.23 -28.77 5.30
C GLN A 93 -18.36 -27.75 6.07
N VAL A 94 -17.53 -27.01 5.33
CA VAL A 94 -16.64 -26.00 5.89
C VAL A 94 -17.39 -24.69 5.99
N VAL A 95 -17.48 -24.17 7.21
CA VAL A 95 -17.87 -22.80 7.53
C VAL A 95 -16.60 -21.95 7.53
N SER A 96 -16.68 -20.78 6.91
CA SER A 96 -15.67 -19.72 6.96
C SER A 96 -16.34 -18.44 7.45
N ILE A 97 -15.84 -17.90 8.55
CA ILE A 97 -16.25 -16.62 9.12
C ILE A 97 -15.10 -15.64 8.91
N ARG A 98 -15.31 -14.66 8.02
CA ARG A 98 -14.32 -13.61 7.76
C ARG A 98 -14.67 -12.37 8.54
N LEU A 99 -13.74 -11.93 9.37
CA LEU A 99 -13.80 -10.72 10.18
C LEU A 99 -12.91 -9.65 9.56
N THR A 100 -13.31 -8.39 9.68
CA THR A 100 -12.54 -7.25 9.15
C THR A 100 -12.51 -6.10 10.13
N ASP A 101 -11.37 -5.39 10.16
CA ASP A 101 -11.22 -4.17 10.94
C ASP A 101 -11.29 -2.96 9.99
N ASN A 102 -12.52 -2.48 9.74
CA ASN A 102 -12.80 -1.43 8.74
C ASN A 102 -13.11 -0.05 9.35
N ARG A 103 -12.84 0.19 10.64
CA ARG A 103 -13.33 1.41 11.33
C ARG A 103 -12.20 2.34 11.77
N THR A 104 -12.40 3.63 11.53
CA THR A 104 -11.51 4.74 11.91
C THR A 104 -11.75 5.28 13.32
N ASP A 105 -12.80 4.83 14.00
CA ASP A 105 -13.35 5.50 15.17
C ASP A 105 -13.32 4.57 16.40
N LYS A 106 -13.18 5.16 17.60
CA LYS A 106 -12.84 4.51 18.87
C LYS A 106 -13.81 3.41 19.33
N GLU A 107 -13.18 2.32 19.82
CA GLU A 107 -13.65 1.22 20.69
C GLU A 107 -14.78 0.29 20.19
N PRO A 108 -14.57 -0.46 19.09
CA PRO A 108 -15.15 -1.79 18.93
C PRO A 108 -14.22 -2.89 19.49
N VAL A 109 -14.79 -4.07 19.75
CA VAL A 109 -14.04 -5.24 20.22
C VAL A 109 -12.98 -5.62 19.18
N ASP A 110 -11.73 -5.78 19.63
CA ASP A 110 -10.61 -6.17 18.79
C ASP A 110 -10.87 -7.52 18.12
N ILE A 111 -10.85 -7.56 16.78
CA ILE A 111 -11.19 -8.76 16.01
C ILE A 111 -10.25 -9.93 16.30
N ALA A 112 -9.00 -9.66 16.69
CA ALA A 112 -8.04 -10.70 17.09
C ALA A 112 -8.44 -11.33 18.42
N THR A 113 -8.85 -10.52 19.40
CA THR A 113 -9.40 -10.99 20.67
C THR A 113 -10.68 -11.80 20.47
N VAL A 114 -11.59 -11.33 19.62
CA VAL A 114 -12.82 -12.09 19.28
C VAL A 114 -12.47 -13.42 18.62
N ALA A 115 -11.58 -13.43 17.63
CA ALA A 115 -11.16 -14.65 16.95
C ALA A 115 -10.55 -15.67 17.91
N TYR A 116 -9.75 -15.21 18.88
CA TYR A 116 -9.20 -16.07 19.93
C TYR A 116 -10.31 -16.75 20.76
N TYR A 117 -11.34 -16.01 21.18
CA TYR A 117 -12.44 -16.58 21.95
C TYR A 117 -13.30 -17.53 21.12
N ILE A 118 -13.58 -17.20 19.86
CA ILE A 118 -14.28 -18.09 18.93
C ILE A 118 -13.48 -19.38 18.74
N GLU A 119 -12.17 -19.29 18.47
CA GLU A 119 -11.30 -20.45 18.31
C GLU A 119 -11.31 -21.34 19.56
N ARG A 120 -11.20 -20.73 20.74
CA ARG A 120 -11.28 -21.45 22.02
C ARG A 120 -12.60 -22.20 22.13
N ASP A 121 -13.72 -21.54 21.87
CA ASP A 121 -15.05 -22.11 22.04
C ASP A 121 -15.38 -23.21 21.01
N LEU A 122 -14.87 -23.06 19.77
CA LEU A 122 -14.90 -24.09 18.73
C LEU A 122 -14.11 -25.34 19.17
N LYS A 123 -12.91 -25.14 19.74
CA LYS A 123 -12.04 -26.22 20.23
C LYS A 123 -12.56 -26.85 21.52
N SER A 124 -13.32 -26.14 22.36
CA SER A 124 -13.97 -26.71 23.56
C SER A 124 -15.36 -27.30 23.30
N ASN A 125 -15.86 -27.27 22.05
CA ASN A 125 -17.21 -27.72 21.67
C ASN A 125 -18.34 -26.97 22.41
N THR A 126 -18.07 -25.76 22.88
CA THR A 126 -19.06 -24.86 23.52
C THR A 126 -19.71 -23.92 22.50
N PHE A 127 -19.17 -23.86 21.28
CA PHE A 127 -19.70 -23.03 20.20
C PHE A 127 -21.01 -23.54 19.59
N GLY A 128 -21.32 -24.84 19.69
CA GLY A 128 -22.42 -25.48 18.96
C GLY A 128 -23.79 -24.79 19.15
N PHE A 129 -24.62 -24.85 18.11
CA PHE A 129 -25.99 -24.33 18.09
C PHE A 129 -26.91 -25.30 17.34
N GLU A 130 -28.21 -25.09 17.44
CA GLU A 130 -29.23 -25.97 16.86
C GLU A 130 -29.83 -25.36 15.59
N VAL A 131 -29.98 -26.19 14.56
CA VAL A 131 -30.65 -25.83 13.30
C VAL A 131 -31.63 -26.92 12.94
N ASP A 132 -32.91 -26.58 12.72
CA ASP A 132 -33.98 -27.51 12.35
C ASP A 132 -34.10 -28.74 13.28
N GLY A 133 -33.83 -28.59 14.59
CA GLY A 133 -33.86 -29.71 15.56
C GLY A 133 -32.54 -30.47 15.68
N TRP A 134 -31.53 -30.14 14.88
CA TRP A 134 -30.24 -30.82 14.85
C TRP A 134 -29.17 -29.96 15.54
N ARG A 135 -28.52 -30.53 16.55
CA ARG A 135 -27.37 -29.88 17.20
C ARG A 135 -26.14 -30.00 16.31
N LEU A 136 -25.59 -28.87 15.90
CA LEU A 136 -24.37 -28.79 15.12
C LEU A 136 -23.16 -28.84 16.04
N GLU A 137 -22.43 -29.95 15.96
CA GLU A 137 -21.16 -30.12 16.68
C GLU A 137 -19.98 -29.86 15.77
N VAL A 138 -18.91 -29.26 16.30
CA VAL A 138 -17.73 -28.90 15.51
C VAL A 138 -16.71 -30.05 15.53
N VAL A 139 -16.08 -30.32 14.38
CA VAL A 139 -14.89 -31.17 14.30
C VAL A 139 -13.70 -30.36 14.81
N ARG A 140 -13.28 -30.56 16.05
CA ARG A 140 -12.26 -29.73 16.72
C ARG A 140 -10.96 -29.59 15.92
N ASP A 141 -10.49 -30.68 15.32
CA ASP A 141 -9.23 -30.69 14.56
C ASP A 141 -9.34 -30.00 13.19
N SER A 142 -10.56 -29.62 12.77
CA SER A 142 -10.78 -28.85 11.54
C SER A 142 -10.63 -27.34 11.72
N VAL A 143 -10.58 -26.86 12.97
CA VAL A 143 -10.56 -25.42 13.28
C VAL A 143 -9.22 -24.81 12.86
N LYS A 144 -9.29 -23.82 11.97
CA LYS A 144 -8.15 -23.05 11.47
C LYS A 144 -8.46 -21.56 11.60
N VAL A 145 -7.49 -20.79 12.04
CA VAL A 145 -7.57 -19.33 12.08
C VAL A 145 -6.45 -18.77 11.20
N LEU A 146 -6.83 -18.04 10.15
CA LEU A 146 -5.91 -17.42 9.21
C LEU A 146 -5.93 -15.91 9.41
N PHE A 147 -4.74 -15.32 9.52
CA PHE A 147 -4.57 -13.88 9.72
C PHE A 147 -4.03 -13.28 8.43
N PHE A 148 -4.74 -12.31 7.87
CA PHE A 148 -4.34 -11.60 6.67
C PHE A 148 -3.97 -10.16 7.03
N HIS A 149 -2.76 -9.79 6.68
CA HIS A 149 -2.26 -8.43 6.72
C HIS A 149 -2.01 -7.96 5.28
N TYR A 150 -2.25 -6.68 5.03
CA TYR A 150 -1.73 -6.02 3.85
C TYR A 150 -0.41 -5.40 4.27
N ASP A 151 0.68 -5.85 3.65
CA ASP A 151 1.92 -5.11 3.74
C ASP A 151 1.67 -3.83 2.94
N HIS A 152 1.42 -2.71 3.63
CA HIS A 152 1.60 -1.43 2.98
C HIS A 152 3.01 -1.46 2.42
N PRO A 153 3.23 -1.31 1.09
CA PRO A 153 4.57 -1.14 0.60
C PRO A 153 5.12 0.03 1.39
N HIS A 154 6.14 -0.24 2.20
CA HIS A 154 6.92 0.81 2.80
C HIS A 154 7.41 1.59 1.60
N MET A 155 6.75 2.72 1.32
CA MET A 155 7.29 3.74 0.47
C MET A 155 8.50 4.17 1.27
N ASP A 156 9.62 3.47 1.08
CA ASP A 156 10.93 4.01 1.34
C ASP A 156 10.94 5.26 0.46
N MET A 157 10.52 6.38 1.06
CA MET A 157 10.80 7.67 0.51
C MET A 157 12.31 7.68 0.48
N MET A 158 12.88 7.37 -0.69
CA MET A 158 14.29 7.40 -0.92
C MET A 158 14.74 8.76 -0.44
N THR A 159 15.30 8.78 0.77
CA THR A 159 15.57 10.02 1.46
C THR A 159 16.80 10.54 0.76
N ILE A 160 16.60 11.37 -0.26
CA ILE A 160 17.70 11.96 -1.01
C ILE A 160 18.50 12.71 0.03
N ASN A 161 19.69 12.17 0.33
CA ASN A 161 20.55 12.71 1.36
C ASN A 161 20.76 14.20 1.05
N PRO A 162 20.65 15.13 2.01
CA PRO A 162 20.70 16.57 1.73
C PRO A 162 21.93 16.99 0.90
N GLY A 163 23.05 16.28 1.10
CA GLY A 163 24.27 16.45 0.30
C GLY A 163 24.12 16.09 -1.19
N VAL A 164 23.35 15.06 -1.52
CA VAL A 164 23.08 14.65 -2.91
C VAL A 164 22.18 15.69 -3.61
N ALA A 165 21.16 16.18 -2.91
CA ALA A 165 20.28 17.22 -3.43
C ALA A 165 21.07 18.53 -3.72
N ALA A 166 21.96 18.93 -2.82
CA ALA A 166 22.81 20.11 -3.01
C ALA A 166 23.72 20.00 -4.25
N LEU A 167 24.29 18.81 -4.51
CA LEU A 167 25.13 18.57 -5.69
C LEU A 167 24.35 18.68 -7.00
N ILE A 168 23.13 18.10 -7.04
CA ILE A 168 22.27 18.16 -8.23
C ILE A 168 21.89 19.62 -8.53
N ILE A 169 21.50 20.38 -7.51
CA ILE A 169 21.14 21.79 -7.64
C ILE A 169 22.34 22.61 -8.14
N ALA A 170 23.54 22.38 -7.56
CA ALA A 170 24.75 23.07 -7.99
C ALA A 170 25.10 22.77 -9.46
N LEU A 171 25.02 21.51 -9.90
CA LEU A 171 25.25 21.14 -11.31
C LEU A 171 24.25 21.82 -12.24
N ALA A 172 22.96 21.83 -11.88
CA ALA A 172 21.92 22.45 -12.70
C ALA A 172 22.16 23.96 -12.89
N ILE A 173 22.60 24.65 -11.83
CA ILE A 173 22.94 26.08 -11.91
C ILE A 173 24.14 26.30 -12.82
N ILE A 174 25.20 25.49 -12.69
CA ILE A 174 26.41 25.61 -13.52
C ILE A 174 26.07 25.42 -15.01
N ILE A 175 25.27 24.39 -15.33
CA ILE A 175 24.82 24.12 -16.69
C ILE A 175 23.94 25.27 -17.20
N GLY A 176 23.00 25.76 -16.39
CA GLY A 176 22.14 26.89 -16.76
C GLY A 176 22.93 28.17 -17.07
N VAL A 177 23.92 28.52 -16.23
CA VAL A 177 24.76 29.70 -16.41
C VAL A 177 25.65 29.57 -17.65
N SER A 178 26.28 28.40 -17.85
CA SER A 178 27.15 28.16 -19.00
C SER A 178 26.40 28.23 -20.33
N VAL A 179 25.23 27.60 -20.42
CA VAL A 179 24.36 27.68 -21.60
C VAL A 179 23.91 29.12 -21.85
N SER A 180 23.48 29.83 -20.80
CA SER A 180 23.06 31.24 -20.91
C SER A 180 24.19 32.14 -21.43
N ALA A 181 25.42 31.95 -20.93
CA ALA A 181 26.59 32.69 -21.39
C ALA A 181 26.91 32.41 -22.86
N VAL A 182 26.83 31.14 -23.30
CA VAL A 182 27.07 30.77 -24.70
C VAL A 182 26.01 31.37 -25.62
N VAL A 183 24.72 31.29 -25.26
CA VAL A 183 23.62 31.88 -26.04
C VAL A 183 23.78 33.39 -26.15
N ARG A 184 24.08 34.09 -25.04
CA ARG A 184 24.32 35.54 -25.06
C ARG A 184 25.52 35.91 -25.92
N ARG A 185 26.62 35.13 -25.86
CA ARG A 185 27.80 35.35 -26.71
C ARG A 185 27.47 35.16 -28.18
N LYS A 186 26.75 34.09 -28.54
CA LYS A 186 26.30 33.87 -29.93
C LYS A 186 25.39 34.99 -30.44
N ALA A 187 24.40 35.40 -29.65
CA ALA A 187 23.51 36.50 -30.01
C ALA A 187 24.24 37.84 -30.19
N LEU A 188 25.25 38.13 -29.38
CA LEU A 188 26.09 39.33 -29.54
C LEU A 188 26.96 39.27 -30.80
N LEU A 189 27.52 38.10 -31.13
CA LEU A 189 28.30 37.91 -32.36
C LEU A 189 27.42 38.03 -33.60
N GLU A 190 26.21 37.44 -33.59
CA GLU A 190 25.24 37.59 -34.67
C GLU A 190 24.81 39.05 -34.84
N ARG A 191 24.49 39.76 -33.75
CA ARG A 191 24.18 41.20 -33.82
C ARG A 191 25.33 42.01 -34.41
N ARG A 192 26.58 41.72 -34.06
CA ARG A 192 27.75 42.38 -34.67
C ARG A 192 27.83 42.06 -36.16
N ARG A 193 27.67 40.80 -36.56
CA ARG A 193 27.69 40.41 -37.98
C ARG A 193 26.62 41.14 -38.80
N PHE A 194 25.37 41.19 -38.31
CA PHE A 194 24.30 41.93 -38.97
C PHE A 194 24.59 43.43 -39.06
N GLN A 195 25.19 44.04 -38.04
CA GLN A 195 25.61 45.45 -38.10
C GLN A 195 26.70 45.69 -39.15
N PHE A 196 27.68 44.80 -39.27
CA PHE A 196 28.71 44.90 -40.32
C PHE A 196 28.11 44.74 -41.73
N GLU A 197 27.22 43.77 -41.94
CA GLU A 197 26.58 43.52 -43.23
C GLU A 197 25.68 44.69 -43.67
N VAL A 198 24.93 45.30 -42.74
CA VAL A 198 24.13 46.51 -43.03
C VAL A 198 25.01 47.71 -43.41
N ILE A 199 26.17 47.88 -42.74
CA ILE A 199 27.12 48.96 -43.06
C ILE A 199 27.73 48.77 -44.45
N GLU A 200 28.06 47.53 -44.84
CA GLU A 200 28.59 47.21 -46.18
C GLU A 200 27.54 47.47 -47.29
N VAL A 201 26.30 47.02 -47.10
CA VAL A 201 25.20 47.24 -48.06
C VAL A 201 24.93 48.72 -48.26
N GLN A 202 24.83 49.49 -47.17
CA GLN A 202 24.57 50.93 -47.25
C GLN A 202 25.76 51.70 -47.86
N GLY A 203 26.99 51.24 -47.66
CA GLY A 203 28.16 51.77 -48.35
C GLY A 203 28.10 51.54 -49.87
N GLN A 204 27.60 50.38 -50.29
CA GLN A 204 27.48 50.01 -51.69
C GLN A 204 26.34 50.74 -52.42
N ASP A 205 25.19 50.93 -51.75
CA ASP A 205 24.08 51.73 -52.28
C ASP A 205 24.48 53.20 -52.48
N ASN A 206 25.17 53.79 -51.50
CA ASN A 206 25.67 55.17 -51.61
C ASN A 206 26.65 55.35 -52.78
N HIS A 207 27.49 54.35 -53.06
CA HIS A 207 28.39 54.36 -54.21
C HIS A 207 27.65 54.27 -55.55
N MET A 208 26.54 53.52 -55.59
CA MET A 208 25.71 53.34 -56.78
C MET A 208 24.89 54.59 -57.10
N GLU A 209 24.27 55.22 -56.08
CA GLU A 209 23.60 56.52 -56.23
C GLU A 209 24.56 57.61 -56.71
N GLN A 210 25.81 57.60 -56.21
CA GLN A 210 26.81 58.56 -56.64
C GLN A 210 27.23 58.32 -58.10
N GLN A 211 27.31 57.06 -58.56
CA GLN A 211 27.54 56.76 -59.98
C GLN A 211 26.35 57.16 -60.87
N GLU A 212 25.11 56.92 -60.47
CA GLU A 212 23.92 57.39 -61.21
C GLU A 212 23.88 58.92 -61.29
N ALA A 213 24.12 59.63 -60.19
CA ALA A 213 24.17 61.09 -60.18
C ALA A 213 25.27 61.64 -61.10
N THR A 214 26.42 60.95 -61.15
CA THR A 214 27.52 61.34 -62.05
C THR A 214 27.17 61.04 -63.51
N MET A 215 26.56 59.89 -63.81
CA MET A 215 26.22 59.49 -65.18
C MET A 215 25.09 60.35 -65.76
N THR A 216 24.12 60.75 -64.94
CA THR A 216 23.03 61.69 -65.34
C THR A 216 23.57 63.06 -65.73
N TYR A 217 24.69 63.49 -65.13
CA TYR A 217 25.33 64.78 -65.43
C TYR A 217 26.04 64.82 -66.79
N TYR A 218 26.37 63.66 -67.38
CA TYR A 218 27.08 63.57 -68.67
C TYR A 218 26.15 63.31 -69.88
N VAL A 219 24.84 63.14 -69.66
CA VAL A 219 23.84 62.83 -70.71
C VAL A 219 22.92 64.03 -71.03
N MET A 220 23.23 65.23 -70.50
CA MET A 220 22.55 66.50 -70.83
C MET A 220 23.38 67.37 -71.76
#